data_AF-A0A4R2GCJ0-F1
#
_entry.id   AF-A0A4R2GCJ0-F1
#
_cell.length_a   1.000
_cell.length_b   1.000
_cell.length_c   1.000
_cell.angle_alpha   90.00
_cell.angle_beta   90.00
_cell.angle_gamma   90.00
#
_symmetry.space_group_name_H-M   'P 1'
#
loop_
_entity.id
_entity.type
_entity.pdbx_description
1 polymer ?
#
loop_
_entity_poly.entity_id
_entity_poly.type
_entity_poly.pdbx_seq_one_letter_code
_entity_poly.pdbx_strand_id
1 'polypeptide(L)'
;MPKKKPVIELYSYGIYAPWDRESKQIPKLLQITTDIPVEPEIEFGYVLKIKKAKGSSITFIMNHPPFRDDEGNVSPPFEGSEFVNSNDWSFFLGDTVWPPYEDKAGIWELITFLDGEEIARKTFKLYSSEND
;
A
#
# COMPACT_ATOMS: atom_id res chain seq x y z
N MET A 1 -21.24 -12.77 23.43
CA MET A 1 -21.33 -13.26 22.03
C MET A 1 -19.92 -13.36 21.49
N PRO A 2 -19.53 -14.45 20.80
CA PRO A 2 -18.22 -14.52 20.16
C PRO A 2 -18.09 -13.39 19.14
N LYS A 3 -16.99 -12.62 19.15
CA LYS A 3 -16.68 -11.69 18.06
C LYS A 3 -16.72 -12.50 16.75
N LYS A 4 -17.51 -12.04 15.77
CA LYS A 4 -17.54 -12.69 14.46
C LYS A 4 -16.13 -12.58 13.87
N LYS A 5 -15.59 -13.67 13.34
CA LYS A 5 -14.29 -13.63 12.66
C LYS A 5 -14.35 -12.62 11.49
N PRO A 6 -13.37 -11.71 11.39
CA PRO A 6 -13.21 -10.85 10.22
C PRO A 6 -13.16 -11.68 8.94
N VAL A 7 -13.65 -11.11 7.84
CA VAL A 7 -13.47 -11.66 6.50
C VAL A 7 -12.60 -10.69 5.73
N ILE A 8 -11.45 -11.16 5.26
CA ILE A 8 -10.46 -10.37 4.55
C ILE A 8 -10.35 -10.88 3.12
N GLU A 9 -10.34 -9.95 2.17
CA GLU A 9 -10.17 -10.23 0.75
C GLU A 9 -9.19 -9.22 0.16
N LEU A 10 -8.14 -9.71 -0.51
CA LEU A 10 -7.31 -8.90 -1.40
C LEU A 10 -8.10 -8.65 -2.69
N TYR A 11 -8.72 -7.48 -2.78
CA TYR A 11 -9.68 -7.16 -3.82
C TYR A 11 -9.01 -6.80 -5.16
N SER A 12 -7.95 -6.00 -5.10
CA SER A 12 -7.18 -5.60 -6.27
C SER A 12 -5.76 -5.22 -5.90
N TYR A 13 -4.84 -5.25 -6.86
CA TYR A 13 -3.47 -4.78 -6.72
C TYR A 13 -2.95 -4.30 -8.07
N GLY A 14 -1.94 -3.42 -8.05
CA GLY A 14 -1.25 -2.94 -9.24
C GLY A 14 -1.24 -1.42 -9.31
N ILE A 15 -1.40 -0.88 -10.51
CA ILE A 15 -1.39 0.56 -10.80
C ILE A 15 -2.80 1.11 -10.67
N TYR A 16 -2.93 2.24 -9.99
CA TYR A 16 -4.17 2.94 -9.74
C TYR A 16 -4.12 4.36 -10.34
N ALA A 17 -5.31 4.94 -10.55
CA ALA A 17 -5.43 6.35 -10.87
C ALA A 17 -4.97 7.19 -9.67
N PRO A 18 -4.38 8.39 -9.91
CA PRO A 18 -3.96 9.29 -8.85
C PRO A 18 -5.05 9.47 -7.79
N TRP A 19 -4.68 9.27 -6.53
CA TRP A 19 -5.63 9.33 -5.43
C TRP A 19 -5.80 10.76 -4.90
N ASP A 20 -7.06 11.22 -4.88
CA ASP A 20 -7.44 12.44 -4.18
C ASP A 20 -7.46 12.17 -2.66
N ARG A 21 -6.47 12.70 -1.94
CA ARG A 21 -6.32 12.54 -0.49
C ARG A 21 -7.49 13.14 0.32
N GLU A 22 -8.29 14.02 -0.26
CA GLU A 22 -9.50 14.55 0.38
C GLU A 22 -10.71 13.62 0.19
N SER A 23 -10.63 12.69 -0.76
CA SER A 23 -11.69 11.75 -1.08
C SER A 23 -11.67 10.52 -0.18
N LYS A 24 -12.85 10.13 0.30
CA LYS A 24 -13.06 8.85 0.99
C LYS A 24 -13.15 7.66 0.03
N GLN A 25 -13.03 7.89 -1.27
CA GLN A 25 -13.11 6.83 -2.27
C GLN A 25 -11.75 6.17 -2.43
N ILE A 26 -11.78 4.85 -2.61
CA ILE A 26 -10.62 4.05 -2.99
C ILE A 26 -10.21 4.43 -4.40
N PRO A 27 -8.90 4.54 -4.71
CA PRO A 27 -8.46 4.88 -6.05
C PRO A 27 -8.88 3.81 -7.06
N LYS A 28 -9.09 4.23 -8.32
CA LYS A 28 -9.55 3.34 -9.39
C LYS A 28 -8.39 2.51 -9.92
N LEU A 29 -8.50 1.19 -9.93
CA LEU A 29 -7.51 0.32 -10.55
C LEU A 29 -7.42 0.58 -12.07
N LEU A 30 -6.20 0.79 -12.57
CA LEU A 30 -5.90 0.94 -13.99
C LEU A 30 -5.33 -0.34 -14.58
N GLN A 31 -4.42 -1.01 -13.87
CA GLN A 31 -3.75 -2.21 -14.36
C GLN A 31 -3.38 -3.15 -13.22
N ILE A 32 -3.68 -4.44 -13.39
CA ILE A 32 -3.20 -5.49 -12.47
C ILE A 32 -1.78 -5.85 -12.85
N THR A 33 -0.82 -5.52 -12.00
CA THR A 33 0.60 -5.81 -12.19
C THR A 33 1.36 -5.76 -10.86
N THR A 34 2.54 -6.37 -10.79
CA THR A 34 3.52 -6.14 -9.72
C THR A 34 4.76 -5.42 -10.22
N ASP A 35 4.90 -5.26 -11.53
CA ASP A 35 5.96 -4.48 -12.17
C ASP A 35 5.43 -3.07 -12.38
N ILE A 36 6.05 -2.11 -11.72
CA ILE A 36 5.64 -0.70 -11.65
C ILE A 36 6.72 0.14 -12.34
N PRO A 37 6.40 0.88 -13.41
CA PRO A 37 7.37 1.79 -13.99
C PRO A 37 7.63 2.94 -13.02
N VAL A 38 8.90 3.34 -12.89
CA VAL A 38 9.28 4.52 -12.13
C VAL A 38 9.03 5.76 -12.98
N GLU A 39 7.76 6.15 -13.07
CA GLU A 39 7.32 7.34 -13.78
C GLU A 39 6.56 8.27 -12.81
N PRO A 40 6.62 9.60 -13.02
CA PRO A 40 5.89 10.56 -12.20
C PRO A 40 4.40 10.19 -12.07
N GLU A 41 3.84 10.39 -10.87
CA GLU A 41 2.40 10.30 -10.61
C GLU A 41 1.78 8.89 -10.72
N ILE A 42 2.57 7.85 -10.97
CA ILE A 42 2.09 6.46 -10.89
C ILE A 42 1.79 6.10 -9.44
N GLU A 43 0.52 5.84 -9.15
CA GLU A 43 0.05 5.30 -7.87
C GLU A 43 0.05 3.76 -7.95
N PHE A 44 0.66 3.10 -6.98
CA PHE A 44 0.67 1.63 -6.91
C PHE A 44 0.31 1.14 -5.51
N GLY A 45 -0.22 -0.08 -5.44
CA GLY A 45 -0.54 -0.69 -4.15
C GLY A 45 -1.57 -1.80 -4.26
N TYR A 46 -2.35 -1.97 -3.19
CA TYR A 46 -3.47 -2.90 -3.18
C TYR A 46 -4.65 -2.40 -2.33
N VAL A 47 -5.81 -2.98 -2.62
CA VAL A 47 -7.06 -2.74 -1.88
C VAL A 47 -7.46 -4.01 -1.16
N LEU A 48 -7.72 -3.89 0.14
CA LEU A 48 -8.38 -4.92 0.94
C LEU A 48 -9.85 -4.58 1.14
N LYS A 49 -10.70 -5.61 1.05
CA LYS A 49 -12.07 -5.58 1.57
C LYS A 49 -12.08 -6.31 2.90
N ILE A 50 -12.45 -5.59 3.94
CA ILE A 50 -12.42 -6.05 5.33
C ILE A 50 -13.84 -5.98 5.87
N LYS A 51 -14.43 -7.14 6.18
CA LYS A 51 -15.78 -7.24 6.73
C LYS A 51 -15.78 -7.75 8.16
N LYS A 52 -16.77 -7.30 8.95
CA LYS A 52 -16.99 -7.72 10.35
C LYS A 52 -15.81 -7.42 11.29
N ALA A 53 -15.05 -6.37 11.01
CA ALA A 53 -13.89 -5.94 11.81
C ALA A 53 -14.06 -4.55 12.45
N LYS A 54 -15.31 -4.04 12.59
CA LYS A 54 -15.53 -2.72 13.19
C LYS A 54 -14.92 -2.66 14.59
N GLY A 55 -14.10 -1.64 14.84
CA GLY A 55 -13.38 -1.43 16.09
C GLY A 55 -12.02 -2.14 16.18
N SER A 56 -11.61 -2.88 15.15
CA SER A 56 -10.25 -3.40 15.02
C SER A 56 -9.29 -2.31 14.54
N SER A 57 -8.00 -2.52 14.82
CA SER A 57 -6.90 -1.66 14.38
C SER A 57 -6.22 -2.27 13.17
N ILE A 58 -6.10 -1.50 12.09
CA ILE A 58 -5.22 -1.81 10.97
C ILE A 58 -3.87 -1.16 11.25
N THR A 59 -2.78 -1.89 11.05
CA THR A 59 -1.43 -1.32 10.97
C THR A 59 -0.76 -1.79 9.70
N PHE A 60 0.21 -1.04 9.20
CA PHE A 60 0.94 -1.42 7.99
C PHE A 60 2.42 -1.11 8.09
N ILE A 61 3.19 -1.82 7.28
CA ILE A 61 4.61 -1.58 7.03
C ILE A 61 4.84 -1.59 5.52
N MET A 62 5.58 -0.62 5.00
CA MET A 62 6.05 -0.57 3.62
C MET A 62 7.57 -0.58 3.62
N ASN A 63 8.15 -1.75 3.38
CA ASN A 63 9.57 -1.86 3.12
C ASN A 63 9.84 -1.36 1.71
N HIS A 64 10.89 -0.56 1.55
CA HIS A 64 11.29 0.02 0.28
C HIS A 64 12.81 -0.15 0.08
N PRO A 65 13.32 0.03 -1.14
CA PRO A 65 14.75 0.11 -1.39
C PRO A 65 15.40 1.19 -0.52
N PRO A 66 16.64 1.01 -0.06
CA PRO A 66 17.28 2.01 0.79
C PRO A 66 17.52 3.30 0.01
N PHE A 67 16.87 4.38 0.43
CA PHE A 67 17.17 5.73 -0.01
C PHE A 67 17.51 6.61 1.19
N ARG A 68 18.16 7.75 0.92
CA ARG A 68 18.59 8.67 1.98
C ARG A 68 17.59 9.80 2.14
N ASP A 69 17.37 10.20 3.39
CA ASP A 69 16.67 11.43 3.72
C ASP A 69 17.56 12.67 3.51
N ASP A 70 17.00 13.85 3.77
CA ASP A 70 17.69 15.14 3.61
C ASP A 70 18.91 15.28 4.54
N GLU A 71 18.99 14.50 5.62
CA GLU A 71 20.13 14.45 6.54
C GLU A 71 21.19 13.42 6.11
N GLY A 72 20.92 12.67 5.04
CA GLY A 72 21.77 11.62 4.50
C GLY A 72 21.64 10.28 5.22
N ASN A 73 20.68 10.10 6.13
CA ASN A 73 20.43 8.82 6.80
C ASN A 73 19.56 7.91 5.93
N VAL A 74 19.72 6.59 6.05
CA VAL A 74 18.82 5.65 5.34
C VAL A 74 17.43 5.78 5.94
N SER A 75 16.43 6.08 5.11
CA SER A 75 15.05 6.19 5.57
C SER A 75 14.52 4.83 6.04
N PRO A 76 13.84 4.78 7.21
CA PRO A 76 13.21 3.56 7.70
C PRO A 76 11.98 3.22 6.84
N PRO A 77 11.47 1.97 6.92
CA PRO A 77 10.18 1.62 6.33
C PRO A 77 9.06 2.57 6.73
N PHE A 78 8.07 2.75 5.85
CA PHE A 78 6.90 3.54 6.20
C PHE A 78 5.94 2.72 7.05
N GLU A 79 5.48 3.29 8.15
CA GLU A 79 4.56 2.65 9.08
C GLU A 79 3.37 3.56 9.36
N GLY A 80 2.22 2.95 9.62
CA GLY A 80 1.02 3.69 9.98
C GLY A 80 -0.07 2.82 10.56
N SER A 81 -1.14 3.47 11.01
CA SER A 81 -2.29 2.80 11.62
C SER A 81 -3.59 3.50 11.31
N GLU A 82 -4.68 2.74 11.24
CA GLU A 82 -6.03 3.24 11.03
C GLU A 82 -7.07 2.38 11.77
N PHE A 83 -8.14 3.00 12.26
CA PHE A 83 -9.25 2.27 12.90
C PHE A 83 -10.35 1.91 11.90
N VAL A 84 -10.81 0.66 11.97
CA VAL A 84 -11.93 0.19 11.17
C VAL A 84 -13.24 0.74 11.73
N ASN A 85 -13.82 1.73 11.03
CA ASN A 85 -15.00 2.45 11.54
C ASN A 85 -16.36 1.85 11.08
N SER A 86 -16.35 0.91 10.14
CA SER A 86 -17.55 0.23 9.63
C SER A 86 -17.36 -1.29 9.54
N ASN A 87 -18.44 -2.06 9.37
CA ASN A 87 -18.36 -3.52 9.18
C ASN A 87 -18.11 -3.94 7.72
N ASP A 88 -18.07 -2.98 6.80
CA ASP A 88 -17.72 -3.17 5.39
C ASP A 88 -16.74 -2.04 5.04
N TRP A 89 -15.47 -2.35 5.20
CA TRP A 89 -14.36 -1.41 5.13
C TRP A 89 -13.50 -1.72 3.92
N SER A 90 -13.09 -0.66 3.22
CA SER A 90 -12.10 -0.78 2.14
C SER A 90 -10.86 -0.05 2.59
N PHE A 91 -9.71 -0.71 2.48
CA PHE A 91 -8.42 -0.17 2.88
C PHE A 91 -7.49 -0.20 1.67
N PHE A 92 -6.92 0.94 1.30
CA PHE A 92 -5.89 1.03 0.28
C PHE A 92 -4.54 1.20 0.97
N LEU A 93 -3.58 0.33 0.63
CA LEU A 93 -2.18 0.50 1.01
C LEU A 93 -1.36 0.64 -0.27
N GLY A 94 -0.67 1.76 -0.40
CA GLY A 94 0.05 2.12 -1.61
C GLY A 94 0.86 3.39 -1.42
N ASP A 95 1.60 3.74 -2.46
CA ASP A 95 2.31 5.01 -2.57
C ASP A 95 2.26 5.51 -4.01
N THR A 96 2.57 6.78 -4.19
CA THR A 96 2.81 7.38 -5.51
C THR A 96 4.31 7.39 -5.79
N VAL A 97 4.74 7.17 -7.03
CA VAL A 97 6.15 7.32 -7.41
C VAL A 97 6.58 8.79 -7.35
N TRP A 98 7.68 9.10 -6.65
CA TRP A 98 8.15 10.47 -6.37
C TRP A 98 9.68 10.66 -6.51
N PRO A 99 10.18 11.89 -6.78
CA PRO A 99 11.62 12.16 -6.95
C PRO A 99 12.42 12.18 -5.63
N PRO A 100 13.67 11.68 -5.57
CA PRO A 100 14.46 11.18 -6.69
C PRO A 100 13.95 9.82 -7.14
N TYR A 101 13.68 9.69 -8.45
CA TYR A 101 13.01 8.53 -9.03
C TYR A 101 13.89 7.28 -9.00
N GLU A 102 15.19 7.44 -9.31
CA GLU A 102 16.19 6.36 -9.29
C GLU A 102 16.25 5.65 -7.92
N ASP A 103 16.13 6.43 -6.84
CA ASP A 103 16.12 5.93 -5.47
C ASP A 103 14.90 5.06 -5.13
N LYS A 104 13.83 5.16 -5.92
CA LYS A 104 12.59 4.38 -5.72
C LYS A 104 12.59 3.06 -6.48
N ALA A 105 13.52 2.87 -7.42
CA ALA A 105 13.64 1.63 -8.16
C ALA A 105 14.08 0.48 -7.23
N GLY A 106 13.45 -0.67 -7.39
CA GLY A 106 13.73 -1.88 -6.61
C GLY A 106 12.48 -2.52 -6.02
N ILE A 107 12.68 -3.32 -4.98
CA ILE A 107 11.62 -4.10 -4.36
C ILE A 107 10.94 -3.31 -3.25
N TRP A 108 9.63 -3.17 -3.38
CA TRP A 108 8.74 -2.66 -2.34
C TRP A 108 7.91 -3.81 -1.80
N GLU A 109 7.83 -3.93 -0.48
CA GLU A 109 7.01 -4.94 0.20
C GLU A 109 6.02 -4.25 1.13
N LEU A 110 4.74 -4.42 0.85
CA LEU A 110 3.63 -3.81 1.57
C LEU A 110 2.94 -4.90 2.40
N ILE A 111 2.89 -4.69 3.71
CA ILE A 111 2.32 -5.65 4.68
C ILE A 111 1.22 -4.94 5.47
N THR A 112 0.04 -5.55 5.55
CA THR A 112 -1.08 -5.08 6.38
C THR A 112 -1.37 -6.08 7.48
N PHE A 113 -1.60 -5.56 8.68
CA PHE A 113 -1.98 -6.32 9.87
C PHE A 113 -3.35 -5.86 10.38
N LEU A 114 -4.11 -6.79 10.96
CA LEU A 114 -5.35 -6.51 11.69
C LEU A 114 -5.21 -7.01 13.12
N ASP A 115 -5.33 -6.11 14.09
CA ASP A 115 -5.15 -6.43 15.52
C ASP A 115 -3.82 -7.17 15.80
N GLY A 116 -2.77 -6.87 15.03
CA GLY A 116 -1.43 -7.47 15.14
C GLY A 116 -1.21 -8.75 14.33
N GLU A 117 -2.23 -9.31 13.68
CA GLU A 117 -2.10 -10.48 12.79
C GLU A 117 -1.91 -10.05 11.34
N GLU A 118 -0.93 -10.62 10.62
CA GLU A 118 -0.74 -10.34 9.18
C GLU A 118 -1.95 -10.83 8.38
N ILE A 119 -2.57 -9.93 7.64
CA ILE A 119 -3.75 -10.23 6.80
C ILE A 119 -3.47 -10.14 5.30
N ALA A 120 -2.41 -9.42 4.91
CA ALA A 120 -2.00 -9.30 3.52
C ALA A 120 -0.53 -8.91 3.41
N ARG A 121 0.14 -9.45 2.40
CA ARG A 121 1.49 -9.09 1.98
C ARG A 121 1.55 -9.06 0.46
N LYS A 122 2.14 -8.02 -0.10
CA LYS A 122 2.36 -7.91 -1.54
C LYS A 122 3.68 -7.24 -1.85
N THR A 123 4.39 -7.79 -2.83
CA THR A 123 5.66 -7.27 -3.31
C THR A 123 5.47 -6.64 -4.69
N PHE A 124 6.02 -5.45 -4.88
CA PHE A 124 6.06 -4.71 -6.14
C PHE A 124 7.51 -4.48 -6.53
N LYS A 125 7.82 -4.61 -7.82
CA LYS A 125 9.11 -4.27 -8.39
C LYS A 125 8.96 -2.97 -9.15
N LEU A 126 9.54 -1.91 -8.60
CA LEU A 126 9.67 -0.64 -9.30
C LEU A 126 10.89 -0.73 -10.22
N TYR A 127 10.70 -0.48 -11.51
CA TYR A 127 11.77 -0.54 -12.50
C TYR A 127 11.89 0.77 -13.25
N SER A 128 13.12 1.25 -13.40
CA SER A 128 13.42 2.34 -14.34
C SER A 128 13.25 1.80 -15.76
N SER A 129 12.54 2.54 -16.61
CA SER A 129 12.36 2.21 -18.02
C SER A 129 13.59 2.53 -18.89
N GLU A 130 14.74 2.87 -18.29
CA GLU A 130 15.98 3.10 -19.03
C GLU A 130 16.74 1.79 -19.32
N ASN A 131 16.86 1.52 -20.63
CA ASN A 131 17.56 0.44 -21.34
C ASN A 131 16.68 -0.78 -21.72
N ASP A 132 15.99 -0.63 -22.85
CA ASP A 132 15.88 -1.70 -23.85
C ASP A 132 16.51 -1.19 -25.16
#